data_AF-A0A7H4N0W7-F1
#
_entry.id   AF-A0A7H4N0W7-F1
#
_cell.length_a   1.000
_cell.length_b   1.000
_cell.length_c   1.000
_cell.angle_alpha   90.00
_cell.angle_beta   90.00
_cell.angle_gamma   90.00
#
_symmetry.space_group_name_H-M   'P 1'
#
loop_
_entity.id
_entity.type
_entity.pdbx_description
1 polymer ?
#
loop_
_entity_poly.entity_id
_entity_poly.type
_entity_poly.pdbx_seq_one_letter_code
_entity_poly.pdbx_strand_id
1 'polypeptide(L)' 'MIASKAARMRSIVVPEAENSRDPRFVLADVKLATLESLTLSDLLG' A
#
# COMPACT_ATOMS: atom_id res chain seq x y z
N MET A 1 5.76 6.14 0.87
CA MET A 1 6.11 4.78 0.40
C MET A 1 7.62 4.57 0.25
N ILE A 2 8.37 5.41 -0.49
CA ILE A 2 9.83 5.26 -0.63
C ILE A 2 10.54 5.24 0.75
N ALA A 3 10.14 6.12 1.67
CA ALA A 3 10.68 6.14 3.03
C ALA A 3 10.36 4.85 3.81
N SER A 4 9.14 4.34 3.73
CA SER A 4 8.70 3.11 4.40
C SER A 4 9.46 1.88 3.89
N LYS A 5 9.68 1.79 2.57
CA LYS A 5 10.44 0.68 1.97
C LYS A 5 11.93 0.79 2.26
N ALA A 6 12.49 2.01 2.26
CA ALA A 6 13.86 2.27 2.68
C ALA A 6 14.11 1.85 4.15
N ALA A 7 13.09 2.00 5.01
CA ALA A 7 13.11 1.53 6.39
C ALA A 7 12.88 0.01 6.56
N ARG A 8 12.78 -0.76 5.46
CA ARG A 8 12.47 -2.20 5.44
C ARG A 8 11.15 -2.55 6.15
N MET A 9 10.21 -1.61 6.19
CA MET A 9 8.88 -1.82 6.74
C MET A 9 7.96 -2.42 5.68
N ARG A 10 6.98 -3.20 6.14
CA ARG A 10 5.84 -3.59 5.31
C ARG A 10 5.01 -2.35 4.99
N SER A 11 4.68 -2.15 3.72
CA SER A 11 3.94 -0.98 3.23
C SER A 11 2.61 -1.41 2.62
N ILE A 12 1.52 -0.92 3.20
CA ILE A 12 0.17 -1.00 2.61
C ILE A 12 -0.16 0.39 2.06
N VAL A 13 -0.67 0.46 0.83
CA VAL A 13 -1.01 1.73 0.18
C VAL A 13 -2.47 1.79 -0.23
N VAL A 14 -3.09 2.93 0.05
CA VAL A 14 -4.45 3.27 -0.36
C VAL A 14 -4.35 4.54 -1.19
N PRO A 15 -4.30 4.45 -2.53
CA PRO A 15 -4.18 5.61 -3.39
C PRO A 15 -5.52 6.31 -3.56
N GLU A 16 -5.48 7.64 -3.72
CA GLU A 16 -6.65 8.41 -4.16
C GLU A 16 -7.08 8.00 -5.58
N ALA A 17 -8.36 8.18 -5.89
CA ALA A 17 -8.96 7.71 -7.14
C ALA A 17 -8.19 8.15 -8.39
N GLU A 18 -7.72 9.40 -8.41
CA GLU A 18 -6.97 9.99 -9.52
C GLU A 18 -5.58 9.38 -9.71
N ASN A 19 -4.91 9.02 -8.62
CA ASN A 19 -3.57 8.47 -8.66
C ASN A 19 -3.56 6.93 -8.58
N SER A 20 -4.73 6.28 -8.56
CA SER A 20 -4.89 4.83 -8.40
C SER A 20 -4.12 4.00 -9.44
N ARG A 21 -3.82 4.56 -10.62
CA ARG A 21 -3.08 3.90 -11.69
C ARG A 21 -1.58 4.21 -11.71
N ASP A 22 -1.09 4.94 -10.73
CA ASP A 22 0.31 5.31 -10.67
C ASP A 22 1.21 4.05 -10.52
N PRO A 23 2.15 3.83 -11.45
CA PRO A 23 3.02 2.65 -11.45
C PRO A 23 3.93 2.58 -10.21
N ARG A 24 4.15 3.70 -9.51
CA ARG A 24 4.94 3.73 -8.27
C ARG A 24 4.33 2.88 -7.16
N PHE A 25 3.03 2.57 -7.22
CA PHE A 25 2.36 1.69 -6.26
C PHE A 25 2.77 0.21 -6.35
N VAL A 26 3.51 -0.20 -7.39
CA VAL A 26 4.06 -1.57 -7.51
C VAL A 26 5.06 -1.92 -6.40
N LEU A 27 5.65 -0.93 -5.74
CA LEU A 27 6.64 -1.12 -4.68
C LEU A 27 6.01 -1.43 -3.31
N ALA A 28 4.70 -1.28 -3.16
CA ALA A 28 3.97 -1.61 -1.94
C ALA A 28 3.72 -3.11 -1.83
N ASP A 29 3.70 -3.62 -0.60
CA ASP A 29 3.43 -5.04 -0.34
C ASP A 29 1.95 -5.37 -0.55
N VAL A 30 1.05 -4.42 -0.22
CA VAL A 30 -0.39 -4.53 -0.46
C VAL A 30 -0.92 -3.21 -1.00
N LYS A 31 -1.77 -3.26 -2.02
CA LYS A 31 -2.49 -2.11 -2.58
C LYS A 31 -3.99 -2.32 -2.38
N LEU A 32 -4.61 -1.45 -1.58
CA LEU A 32 -6.05 -1.46 -1.35
C LEU A 32 -6.73 -0.33 -2.13
N ALA A 33 -8.00 -0.51 -2.47
CA ALA A 33 -8.80 0.55 -3.09
C ALA A 33 -9.34 1.55 -2.05
N THR A 34 -9.66 1.09 -0.84
CA THR A 34 -10.14 1.90 0.28
C THR A 34 -9.61 1.35 1.61
N LEU A 35 -9.60 2.17 2.66
CA LEU A 35 -9.22 1.73 4.01
C LEU A 35 -10.20 0.73 4.62
N GLU A 36 -11.45 0.71 4.17
CA GLU A 36 -12.47 -0.26 4.60
C GLU A 36 -12.14 -1.69 4.18
N SER A 37 -11.31 -1.85 3.14
CA SER A 37 -10.84 -3.15 2.68
C SER A 37 -9.63 -3.68 3.47
N LEU A 38 -9.19 -2.97 4.52
CA LEU A 38 -8.05 -3.38 5.33
C LEU A 38 -8.41 -4.57 6.22
N THR A 39 -7.70 -5.68 6.04
CA THR A 39 -7.88 -6.89 6.84
C THR A 39 -6.67 -7.17 7.73
N LEU A 40 -6.86 -8.02 8.75
CA LEU A 40 -5.76 -8.48 9.61
C LEU A 40 -4.68 -9.23 8.80
N SER A 41 -5.06 -9.92 7.73
CA SER A 41 -4.12 -10.62 6.84
C SER A 41 -3.18 -9.65 6.12
N ASP A 42 -3.62 -8.44 5.81
CA ASP A 42 -2.80 -7.40 5.18
C ASP A 42 -1.73 -6.85 6.14
N LEU A 43 -2.03 -6.86 7.44
CA LEU A 43 -1.13 -6.41 8.51
C LEU A 43 -0.14 -7.49 8.96
N LEU A 44 -0.62 -8.73 9.09
CA LEU A 44 0.09 -9.83 9.76
C LEU A 44 0.74 -10.86 8.82
N GLY A 45 0.50 -10.78 7.50
CA GLY A 45 1.02 -11.75 6.53
C GLY A 45 2.51 -12.06 6.59
#